data_AF-A0A1B8WJK8-F1
#
_entry.id   AF-A0A1B8WJK8-F1
#
_cell.length_a   1.000
_cell.length_b   1.000
_cell.length_c   1.000
_cell.angle_alpha   90.00
_cell.angle_beta   90.00
_cell.angle_gamma   90.00
#
_symmetry.space_group_name_H-M   'P 1'
#
loop_
_entity.id
_entity.type
_entity.pdbx_description
1 polymer ?
#
loop_
_entity_poly.entity_id
_entity_poly.type
_entity_poly.pdbx_seq_one_letter_code
_entity_poly.pdbx_strand_id
1 'polypeptide(L)'
;MSYQNYGIRPQLVERVKYKMKNPVVKDKIRQLLGNVTKYDLQDRPKVRKLVKAAAVILQEQLTDTQEDQIVAFVMGQKIDPNNTFHLLKLWGMFR
;
A
#
# COMPACT_ATOMS: atom_id res chain seq x y z
N MET A 1 -7.95 1.45 -12.96
CA MET A 1 -8.60 2.39 -12.02
C MET A 1 -7.53 3.21 -11.32
N SER A 2 -7.58 4.54 -11.42
CA SER A 2 -6.63 5.43 -10.76
C SER A 2 -6.93 5.54 -9.26
N TYR A 3 -5.91 5.72 -8.42
CA TYR A 3 -6.04 5.91 -6.96
C TYR A 3 -6.87 7.16 -6.60
N GLN A 4 -6.96 8.12 -7.52
CA GLN A 4 -7.81 9.31 -7.38
C GLN A 4 -9.30 8.96 -7.29
N ASN A 5 -9.75 7.90 -7.97
CA ASN A 5 -11.14 7.44 -7.92
C ASN A 5 -11.53 6.90 -6.53
N TYR A 6 -10.54 6.62 -5.68
CA TYR A 6 -10.72 6.17 -4.30
C TYR A 6 -10.54 7.33 -3.30
N GLY A 7 -10.36 8.56 -3.76
CA GLY A 7 -10.17 9.73 -2.89
C GLY A 7 -8.75 9.85 -2.29
N ILE A 8 -7.80 9.05 -2.75
CA ILE A 8 -6.41 9.10 -2.26
C ILE A 8 -5.72 10.34 -2.81
N ARG A 9 -5.30 11.22 -1.89
CA ARG A 9 -4.64 12.48 -2.23
C ARG A 9 -3.29 12.24 -2.92
N PRO A 10 -3.00 12.86 -4.07
CA PRO A 10 -1.71 12.73 -4.76
C PRO A 10 -0.51 13.06 -3.88
N GLN A 11 -0.63 14.03 -2.98
CA GLN A 11 0.47 14.44 -2.08
C GLN A 11 0.87 13.31 -1.12
N LEU A 12 -0.08 12.49 -0.66
CA LEU A 12 0.21 11.33 0.17
C LEU A 12 1.04 10.30 -0.61
N VAL A 13 0.67 10.08 -1.87
CA VAL A 13 1.39 9.19 -2.76
C VAL A 13 2.82 9.69 -2.97
N GLU A 14 3.02 10.98 -3.25
CA GLU A 14 4.35 11.56 -3.46
C GLU A 14 5.24 11.47 -2.22
N ARG A 15 4.71 11.73 -1.03
CA ARG A 15 5.47 11.57 0.23
C ARG A 15 5.93 10.13 0.43
N VAL A 16 5.04 9.17 0.20
CA VAL A 16 5.40 7.76 0.29
C VAL A 16 6.41 7.39 -0.80
N LYS A 17 6.36 7.98 -2.02
CA LYS A 17 7.35 7.74 -3.10
C LYS A 17 8.73 8.13 -2.62
N TYR A 18 8.81 9.32 -2.04
CA TYR A 18 10.03 9.88 -1.53
C TYR A 18 10.61 9.01 -0.42
N LYS A 19 9.79 8.60 0.55
CA LYS A 19 10.22 7.75 1.68
C LYS A 19 10.67 6.35 1.24
N MET A 20 10.05 5.78 0.21
CA MET A 20 10.45 4.49 -0.37
C MET A 20 11.80 4.51 -1.10
N LYS A 21 12.37 5.69 -1.37
CA LYS A 21 13.76 5.79 -1.86
C LYS A 21 14.77 5.44 -0.78
N ASN A 22 14.40 5.51 0.50
CA ASN A 22 15.26 5.08 1.58
C ASN A 22 15.34 3.55 1.60
N PRO A 23 16.54 2.95 1.43
CA PRO A 23 16.70 1.49 1.37
C PRO A 23 16.23 0.80 2.66
N VAL A 24 16.44 1.43 3.83
CA VAL A 24 16.00 0.87 5.12
C VAL A 24 14.47 0.78 5.19
N VAL A 25 13.77 1.82 4.72
CA VAL A 25 12.31 1.83 4.68
C VAL A 25 11.81 0.78 3.70
N LYS A 26 12.44 0.69 2.53
CA LYS A 26 12.12 -0.30 1.50
C LYS A 26 12.26 -1.73 2.01
N ASP A 27 13.34 -2.04 2.74
CA ASP A 27 13.56 -3.38 3.29
C ASP A 27 12.54 -3.74 4.38
N LYS A 28 12.18 -2.79 5.25
CA LYS A 28 11.12 -2.99 6.26
C LYS A 28 9.76 -3.26 5.60
N ILE A 29 9.41 -2.51 4.56
CA ILE A 29 8.18 -2.73 3.79
C ILE A 29 8.23 -4.10 3.08
N ARG A 30 9.40 -4.49 2.55
CA ARG A 30 9.58 -5.81 1.94
C ARG A 30 9.37 -6.94 2.94
N GLN A 31 9.90 -6.82 4.15
CA GLN A 31 9.70 -7.79 5.23
C GLN A 31 8.22 -7.88 5.64
N LEU A 32 7.54 -6.74 5.76
CA LEU A 32 6.10 -6.69 6.06
C LEU A 32 5.27 -7.46 5.02
N LEU A 33 5.63 -7.34 3.74
CA LEU A 33 4.93 -7.98 2.63
C LEU A 33 5.37 -9.42 2.36
N GLY A 34 6.50 -9.87 2.93
CA GLY A 34 7.13 -11.15 2.61
C GLY A 34 6.27 -12.39 2.87
N ASN A 35 5.29 -12.28 3.79
CA ASN A 35 4.39 -13.38 4.16
C ASN A 35 2.94 -13.15 3.70
N VAL A 36 2.68 -12.13 2.90
CA VAL A 36 1.31 -11.76 2.49
C VAL A 36 0.87 -12.61 1.29
N THR A 37 -0.24 -13.32 1.45
CA THR A 37 -0.83 -14.17 0.40
C THR A 37 -2.02 -13.51 -0.29
N LYS A 38 -2.55 -14.15 -1.36
CA LYS A 38 -3.71 -13.64 -2.14
C LYS A 38 -4.93 -13.52 -1.25
N TYR A 39 -5.10 -14.54 -0.42
CA TYR A 39 -6.22 -14.65 0.51
C TYR A 39 -6.16 -13.51 1.53
N ASP A 40 -4.96 -13.13 1.97
CA ASP A 40 -4.79 -11.99 2.89
C ASP A 40 -5.13 -10.66 2.23
N LEU A 41 -4.93 -10.53 0.92
CA LEU A 41 -5.28 -9.33 0.14
C LEU A 41 -6.76 -9.25 -0.23
N GLN A 42 -7.52 -10.33 -0.03
CA GLN A 42 -8.98 -10.35 -0.16
C GLN A 42 -9.70 -10.15 1.19
N ASP A 43 -8.98 -10.34 2.30
CA ASP A 43 -9.48 -10.12 3.65
C ASP A 43 -9.31 -8.64 4.04
N ARG A 44 -10.44 -7.91 4.08
CA ARG A 44 -10.47 -6.48 4.41
C ARG A 44 -9.80 -6.15 5.76
N PRO A 45 -10.12 -6.84 6.88
CA PRO A 45 -9.40 -6.67 8.15
C PRO A 45 -7.88 -6.87 8.04
N LYS A 46 -7.41 -7.89 7.31
CA LYS A 46 -5.96 -8.10 7.11
C LYS A 46 -5.32 -6.99 6.28
N VAL A 47 -5.95 -6.58 5.19
CA VAL A 47 -5.47 -5.45 4.38
C VAL A 47 -5.38 -4.18 5.23
N ARG A 48 -6.37 -3.89 6.08
CA ARG A 48 -6.32 -2.75 7.00
C ARG A 48 -5.13 -2.83 7.96
N LYS A 49 -4.83 -4.00 8.53
CA LYS A 49 -3.65 -4.20 9.38
C LYS A 49 -2.34 -3.95 8.62
N LEU A 50 -2.24 -4.40 7.37
CA LEU A 50 -1.07 -4.17 6.52
C LEU A 50 -0.89 -2.68 6.20
N VAL A 51 -1.97 -1.98 5.88
CA VAL A 51 -1.95 -0.52 5.63
C VAL A 51 -1.49 0.23 6.88
N LYS A 52 -1.99 -0.12 8.07
CA LYS A 52 -1.53 0.47 9.34
C LYS A 52 -0.05 0.22 9.60
N ALA A 53 0.40 -1.02 9.43
CA ALA A 53 1.81 -1.37 9.62
C ALA A 53 2.72 -0.62 8.64
N ALA A 54 2.32 -0.51 7.37
CA ALA A 54 3.04 0.27 6.37
C ALA A 54 3.07 1.76 6.72
N ALA A 55 1.96 2.33 7.20
CA ALA A 55 1.88 3.73 7.64
C ALA A 55 2.85 4.02 8.80
N VAL A 56 2.98 3.10 9.77
CA VAL A 56 3.94 3.20 10.87
C VAL A 56 5.39 3.17 10.36
N ILE A 57 5.73 2.24 9.46
CA ILE A 57 7.07 2.15 8.86
C ILE A 57 7.41 3.42 8.07
N LEU A 58 6.43 3.95 7.34
CA LEU A 58 6.54 5.18 6.58
C LEU A 58 6.42 6.43 7.44
N GLN A 59 6.14 6.32 8.74
CA GLN A 59 5.88 7.46 9.62
C GLN A 59 4.86 8.44 9.00
N GLU A 60 3.80 7.90 8.41
CA GLU A 60 2.66 8.68 7.91
C GLU A 60 1.48 8.43 8.87
N GLN A 61 0.87 9.52 9.35
CA GLN A 61 -0.36 9.43 10.10
C GLN A 61 -1.52 9.41 9.10
N LEU A 62 -2.21 8.27 9.04
CA LEU A 62 -3.42 8.12 8.25
C LEU A 62 -4.63 8.32 9.16
N THR A 63 -5.63 9.06 8.65
CA THR A 63 -6.96 9.10 9.24
C THR A 63 -7.73 7.83 8.88
N ASP A 64 -8.73 7.45 9.67
CA ASP A 64 -9.57 6.27 9.40
C ASP A 64 -10.18 6.29 7.99
N THR A 65 -10.57 7.47 7.52
CA THR A 65 -11.08 7.65 6.16
C THR A 65 -10.01 7.34 5.10
N GLN A 66 -8.78 7.81 5.28
CA GLN A 66 -7.68 7.53 4.35
C GLN A 66 -7.31 6.05 4.35
N GLU A 67 -7.34 5.40 5.51
CA GLU A 67 -7.11 3.95 5.59
C GLU A 67 -8.17 3.19 4.80
N ASP A 68 -9.45 3.53 4.97
CA ASP A 68 -10.53 2.88 4.24
C ASP A 68 -10.47 3.10 2.73
N GLN A 69 -10.06 4.28 2.29
CA GLN A 69 -9.81 4.60 0.89
C GLN A 69 -8.68 3.75 0.30
N ILE A 70 -7.58 3.60 1.05
CA ILE A 70 -6.43 2.78 0.64
C ILE A 70 -6.81 1.29 0.63
N VAL A 71 -7.54 0.81 1.62
CA VAL A 71 -8.03 -0.57 1.70
C VAL A 71 -8.96 -0.88 0.52
N ALA A 72 -9.91 0.01 0.22
CA ALA A 72 -10.81 -0.12 -0.92
C ALA A 72 -10.04 -0.15 -2.26
N PHE A 73 -9.02 0.70 -2.39
CA PHE A 73 -8.13 0.72 -3.54
C PHE A 73 -7.38 -0.60 -3.70
N VAL A 74 -6.76 -1.11 -2.63
CA VAL A 74 -6.01 -2.39 -2.66
C VAL A 74 -6.91 -3.55 -3.07
N MET A 75 -8.12 -3.64 -2.51
CA MET A 75 -9.08 -4.69 -2.88
C MET A 75 -9.58 -4.53 -4.32
N GLY A 76 -9.83 -3.30 -4.76
CA GLY A 76 -10.29 -2.99 -6.12
C GLY A 76 -9.26 -3.30 -7.22
N GLN A 77 -7.98 -3.35 -6.88
CA GLN A 77 -6.90 -3.70 -7.81
C GLN A 77 -6.72 -5.21 -8.04
N LYS A 78 -7.46 -6.09 -7.33
CA LYS A 78 -7.40 -7.56 -7.46
C LYS A 78 -5.95 -8.09 -7.53
N ILE A 79 -5.13 -7.69 -6.55
CA ILE A 79 -3.67 -7.93 -6.51
C ILE A 79 -3.36 -9.44 -6.38
N ASP A 80 -2.43 -9.95 -7.19
CA ASP A 80 -1.92 -11.31 -7.10
C ASP A 80 -0.64 -11.36 -6.22
N PRO A 81 -0.57 -12.23 -5.19
CA PRO A 81 0.52 -12.24 -4.20
C PRO A 81 1.83 -12.82 -4.71
N ASN A 82 1.80 -13.63 -5.77
CA ASN A 82 3.00 -14.27 -6.32
C ASN A 82 3.79 -13.33 -7.23
N ASN A 83 3.32 -12.10 -7.33
CA ASN A 83 3.95 -11.07 -8.11
C ASN A 83 4.29 -9.91 -7.19
N THR A 84 5.49 -9.95 -6.58
CA THR A 84 6.13 -8.85 -5.84
C THR A 84 6.07 -7.54 -6.64
N PHE A 85 6.02 -7.68 -7.97
CA PHE A 85 5.84 -6.63 -8.93
C PHE A 85 4.50 -5.91 -8.82
N HIS A 86 3.40 -6.45 -8.24
CA HIS A 86 2.08 -5.80 -8.12
C HIS A 86 1.91 -4.91 -6.87
N LEU A 87 2.55 -5.25 -5.76
CA LEU A 87 2.72 -4.34 -4.63
C LEU A 87 3.68 -3.18 -5.01
N LEU A 88 4.64 -3.46 -5.91
CA LEU A 88 5.45 -2.46 -6.60
C LEU A 88 4.75 -1.80 -7.82
N LYS A 89 3.72 -2.41 -8.45
CA LYS A 89 3.00 -1.88 -9.65
C LYS A 89 1.97 -0.85 -9.28
N LEU A 90 1.47 -0.88 -8.03
CA LEU A 90 0.84 0.28 -7.40
C LEU A 90 1.74 1.53 -7.46
N TRP A 91 3.06 1.35 -7.54
CA TRP A 91 4.06 2.42 -7.53
C TRP A 91 4.76 2.63 -8.88
N GLY A 92 4.72 1.63 -9.77
CA GLY A 92 5.30 1.66 -11.12
C GLY A 92 4.37 2.18 -12.23
N MET A 93 3.07 2.36 -11.97
CA MET A 93 2.14 3.01 -12.92
C MET A 93 2.21 4.55 -12.88
N PHE A 94 3.16 5.10 -12.13
CA PHE A 94 3.45 6.53 -12.06
C PHE A 94 4.66 6.94 -12.89
N ARG A 95 4.67 6.49 -14.14
CA ARG A 95 5.38 7.20 -15.18
C ARG A 95 4.41 8.16 -15.85
#